data_AF-A0A1J4Z0G0-F1
#
_entry.id   AF-A0A1J4Z0G0-F1
#
_cell.length_a   1.000
_cell.length_b   1.000
_cell.length_c   1.000
_cell.angle_alpha   90.00
_cell.angle_beta   90.00
_cell.angle_gamma   90.00
#
_symmetry.space_group_name_H-M   'P 1'
#
loop_
_entity.id
_entity.type
_entity.pdbx_description
1 polymer ?
#
loop_
_entity_poly.entity_id
_entity_poly.type
_entity_poly.pdbx_seq_one_letter_code
_entity_poly.pdbx_strand_id
1 'polypeptide(L)'
;MASSQANLGKTLLWLWVSATLFGFLFLYFEEFSRLAHNTADACVVQNGLKSDYYAKATQELCAKQGGTLVAGTWWYVFAPIAMAFALSYSHGMFTGLFWDLLGLKAKK
;
A
#
# COMPACT_ATOMS: atom_id res chain seq x y z
N MET A 1 -36.28 0.79 13.04
CA MET A 1 -35.78 1.61 11.90
C MET A 1 -34.54 2.45 12.25
N ALA A 2 -34.45 3.09 13.44
CA ALA A 2 -33.29 3.90 13.82
C ALA A 2 -31.92 3.16 13.84
N SER A 3 -31.90 1.87 14.21
CA SER A 3 -30.67 1.04 14.24
C SER A 3 -30.07 0.81 12.84
N SER A 4 -30.91 0.59 11.82
CA SER A 4 -30.48 0.38 10.43
C SER A 4 -29.87 1.64 9.82
N GLN A 5 -30.43 2.81 10.12
CA GLN A 5 -29.99 4.09 9.57
C GLN A 5 -28.65 4.55 10.18
N ALA A 6 -28.45 4.32 11.48
CA ALA A 6 -27.19 4.59 12.17
C ALA A 6 -26.04 3.69 11.67
N ASN A 7 -26.33 2.42 11.36
CA ASN A 7 -25.34 1.53 10.75
C ASN A 7 -25.05 1.90 9.28
N LEU A 8 -26.05 2.35 8.52
CA LEU A 8 -25.85 2.84 7.16
C LEU A 8 -24.89 4.03 7.11
N GLY A 9 -25.08 5.03 7.97
CA GLY A 9 -24.19 6.19 8.04
C GLY A 9 -22.74 5.81 8.36
N LYS A 10 -22.54 4.89 9.31
CA LYS A 10 -21.20 4.38 9.65
C LYS A 10 -20.57 3.61 8.49
N THR A 11 -21.34 2.77 7.80
CA THR A 11 -20.84 2.02 6.63
C THR A 11 -20.40 2.96 5.51
N LEU A 12 -21.20 3.99 5.21
CA LEU A 12 -20.87 4.97 4.18
C LEU A 12 -19.63 5.79 4.54
N LEU A 13 -19.46 6.16 5.82
CA LEU A 13 -18.25 6.82 6.29
C LEU A 13 -17.01 5.94 6.08
N TRP A 14 -17.06 4.68 6.52
CA TRP A 14 -15.93 3.76 6.35
C TRP A 14 -15.65 3.40 4.89
N LEU A 15 -16.69 3.33 4.05
CA LEU A 15 -16.56 3.19 2.60
C LEU A 15 -15.78 4.38 2.03
N TRP A 16 -16.16 5.60 2.40
CA TRP A 16 -15.48 6.81 1.91
C TRP A 16 -14.03 6.88 2.38
N VAL A 17 -13.75 6.56 3.65
CA VAL A 17 -12.38 6.50 4.19
C VAL A 17 -11.55 5.46 3.44
N SER A 18 -12.09 4.25 3.26
CA SER A 18 -11.39 3.18 2.55
C SER A 18 -11.14 3.54 1.09
N ALA A 19 -12.14 4.08 0.39
CA ALA A 19 -12.01 4.54 -0.99
C ALA A 19 -10.95 5.65 -1.14
N THR A 20 -10.91 6.59 -0.18
CA THR A 20 -9.91 7.67 -0.17
C THR A 20 -8.50 7.12 0.03
N LEU A 21 -8.31 6.17 0.96
CA LEU A 21 -7.02 5.54 1.19
C LEU A 21 -6.56 4.70 -0.01
N PHE A 22 -7.46 3.94 -0.63
CA PHE A 22 -7.15 3.21 -1.86
C PHE A 22 -6.80 4.17 -3.00
N GLY A 23 -7.58 5.23 -3.19
CA GLY A 23 -7.30 6.27 -4.18
C GLY A 23 -5.94 6.91 -3.96
N PHE A 24 -5.61 7.24 -2.70
CA PHE A 24 -4.29 7.76 -2.34
C PHE A 24 -3.17 6.76 -2.68
N LEU A 25 -3.32 5.48 -2.32
CA LEU A 25 -2.33 4.45 -2.67
C LEU A 25 -2.09 4.38 -4.18
N PHE A 26 -3.16 4.40 -4.99
CA PHE A 26 -3.04 4.34 -6.45
C PHE A 26 -2.40 5.58 -7.06
N LEU A 27 -2.71 6.77 -6.53
CA LEU A 27 -2.11 8.02 -7.00
C LEU A 27 -0.61 8.13 -6.68
N TYR A 28 -0.16 7.51 -5.59
CA TYR A 28 1.23 7.51 -5.12
C TYR A 28 1.91 6.14 -5.26
N PHE A 29 1.42 5.28 -6.14
CA PHE A 29 1.91 3.90 -6.28
C PHE A 29 3.40 3.83 -6.60
N GLU A 30 3.89 4.73 -7.47
CA GLU A 30 5.29 4.81 -7.87
C GLU A 30 6.19 5.18 -6.68
N GLU A 31 5.78 6.15 -5.86
CA GLU A 31 6.48 6.56 -4.65
C GLU A 31 6.55 5.43 -3.63
N PHE A 32 5.44 4.74 -3.37
CA PHE A 32 5.44 3.60 -2.46
C PHE A 32 6.32 2.46 -2.96
N SER A 33 6.32 2.19 -4.27
CA SER A 33 7.18 1.19 -4.89
C SER A 33 8.66 1.58 -4.80
N ARG A 34 8.99 2.85 -5.07
CA ARG A 34 10.35 3.39 -4.91
C ARG A 34 10.83 3.30 -3.46
N LEU A 35 9.99 3.65 -2.50
CA LEU A 35 10.31 3.53 -1.08
C LEU A 35 10.55 2.07 -0.70
N ALA A 36 9.73 1.14 -1.20
CA ALA A 36 9.88 -0.29 -0.95
C ALA A 36 11.19 -0.85 -1.54
N HIS A 37 11.54 -0.46 -2.77
CA HIS A 37 12.78 -0.90 -3.42
C HIS A 37 14.04 -0.33 -2.76
N ASN A 38 13.97 0.89 -2.21
CA ASN A 38 15.08 1.55 -1.52
C ASN A 38 15.13 1.26 -0.01
N THR A 39 14.42 0.24 0.49
CA THR A 39 14.54 -0.19 1.90
C THR A 39 15.87 -0.86 2.21
N ALA A 40 16.46 -1.50 1.20
CA ALA A 40 17.79 -2.09 1.23
C ALA A 40 18.61 -1.54 0.05
N ASP A 41 19.91 -1.80 0.06
CA ASP A 41 20.78 -1.43 -1.06
C ASP A 41 20.25 -2.07 -2.35
N ALA A 42 20.02 -1.23 -3.36
CA ALA A 42 19.43 -1.62 -4.62
C ALA A 42 20.30 -1.13 -5.79
N CYS A 43 20.39 -1.95 -6.83
CA CYS A 43 20.93 -1.50 -8.10
C CYS A 43 19.81 -0.87 -8.93
N VAL A 44 20.05 0.35 -9.41
CA VAL A 44 19.15 1.06 -10.31
C VAL A 44 19.73 1.03 -11.71
N VAL A 45 19.01 0.40 -12.64
CA VAL A 45 19.37 0.32 -14.05
C VAL A 45 18.39 1.14 -14.86
N GLN A 46 18.90 2.07 -15.68
CA GLN A 46 18.07 2.89 -16.57
C GLN A 46 17.84 2.14 -17.88
N ASN A 47 16.59 1.75 -18.13
CA ASN A 47 16.18 1.03 -19.33
C ASN A 47 15.25 1.94 -20.16
N GLY A 48 15.84 2.90 -20.86
CA GLY A 48 15.10 3.92 -21.60
C GLY A 48 14.39 4.91 -20.66
N LEU A 49 13.05 4.91 -20.65
CA LEU A 49 12.22 5.77 -19.79
C LEU A 49 11.84 5.13 -18.46
N LYS A 50 12.25 3.87 -18.20
CA LYS A 50 11.93 3.12 -16.98
C LYS A 50 13.19 2.82 -16.17
N SER A 51 13.08 2.95 -14.86
CA SER A 51 14.11 2.53 -13.90
C SER A 51 13.78 1.15 -13.34
N ASP A 52 14.62 0.17 -13.63
CA ASP A 52 14.53 -1.18 -13.07
C ASP A 52 15.34 -1.23 -11.76
N TYR A 53 14.72 -1.77 -10.69
CA TYR A 53 15.31 -1.89 -9.36
C TYR A 53 15.63 -3.36 -9.04
N TYR A 54 16.89 -3.67 -8.76
CA TYR A 54 17.33 -5.03 -8.38
C TYR A 54 17.78 -5.06 -6.91
N ALA A 55 17.14 -5.91 -6.12
CA ALA A 55 17.50 -6.13 -4.71
C ALA A 55 18.76 -7.02 -4.58
N LYS A 56 19.57 -6.80 -3.53
CA LYS A 56 20.77 -7.60 -3.21
C LYS A 56 21.85 -7.60 -4.29
N ALA A 57 21.98 -6.52 -5.06
CA ALA A 57 23.03 -6.41 -6.06
C ALA A 57 24.35 -6.00 -5.40
N THR A 58 25.42 -6.75 -5.64
CA THR A 58 26.78 -6.26 -5.37
C THR A 58 27.16 -5.21 -6.41
N GLN A 59 28.07 -4.29 -6.05
CA GLN A 59 28.54 -3.23 -6.95
C GLN A 59 29.03 -3.77 -8.30
N GLU A 60 29.64 -4.95 -8.32
CA GLU A 60 30.13 -5.62 -9.54
C GLU A 60 28.98 -6.12 -10.44
N LEU A 61 27.92 -6.70 -9.86
CA LEU A 61 26.74 -7.13 -10.62
C LEU A 61 25.97 -5.93 -11.18
N CYS A 62 25.89 -4.85 -10.41
CA CYS A 62 25.23 -3.62 -10.84
C CYS A 62 25.98 -2.93 -11.99
N ALA A 63 27.32 -2.88 -11.90
CA ALA A 63 28.16 -2.33 -12.96
C ALA A 63 28.05 -3.14 -14.27
N LYS A 64 27.91 -4.48 -14.20
CA LYS A 64 27.67 -5.33 -15.38
C LYS A 64 26.34 -5.05 -16.07
N GLN A 65 25.34 -4.55 -15.34
CA GLN A 65 24.04 -4.16 -15.89
C GLN A 65 24.00 -2.69 -16.35
N GLY A 66 25.11 -1.95 -16.24
CA GLY A 66 25.14 -0.51 -16.55
C GLY A 66 24.37 0.34 -15.53
N GLY A 67 24.10 -0.20 -14.34
CA GLY A 67 23.38 0.48 -13.27
C GLY A 67 24.28 1.15 -12.23
N THR A 68 23.65 1.86 -11.31
CA THR A 68 24.31 2.46 -10.15
C THR A 68 23.76 1.88 -8.85
N LEU A 69 24.64 1.61 -7.88
CA LEU A 69 24.24 1.14 -6.57
C LEU A 69 23.75 2.33 -5.74
N VAL A 70 22.52 2.26 -5.25
CA VAL A 70 21.93 3.26 -4.36
C VAL A 70 21.83 2.66 -2.97
N ALA A 71 22.37 3.38 -1.98
CA ALA A 71 22.28 3.00 -0.58
C ALA A 71 20.81 3.00 -0.13
N GLY A 72 20.39 1.90 0.47
CA GLY A 72 19.06 1.75 1.03
C GLY A 72 18.89 2.58 2.29
N THR A 73 17.67 3.08 2.52
CA THR A 73 17.28 3.70 3.78
C THR A 73 16.23 2.81 4.44
N TRP A 74 16.62 2.05 5.45
CA TRP A 74 15.74 1.07 6.11
C TRP A 74 14.42 1.67 6.60
N TRP A 75 14.43 2.91 7.09
CA TRP A 75 13.22 3.60 7.57
C TRP A 75 12.14 3.82 6.49
N TYR A 76 12.46 3.70 5.20
CA TYR A 76 11.45 3.75 4.13
C TYR A 76 10.46 2.59 4.18
N VAL A 77 10.77 1.50 4.88
CA VAL A 77 9.87 0.36 5.05
C VAL A 77 8.59 0.74 5.81
N PHE A 78 8.65 1.77 6.67
CA PHE A 78 7.52 2.16 7.50
C PHE A 78 6.37 2.77 6.70
N ALA A 79 6.65 3.48 5.61
CA ALA A 79 5.61 4.10 4.79
C ALA A 79 4.65 3.07 4.14
N PRO A 80 5.12 2.06 3.37
CA PRO A 80 4.23 1.04 2.81
C PRO A 80 3.58 0.18 3.90
N ILE A 81 4.28 -0.10 5.01
CA ILE A 81 3.70 -0.82 6.15
C ILE A 81 2.53 -0.03 6.76
N ALA A 82 2.73 1.25 7.07
CA ALA A 82 1.69 2.11 7.65
C ALA A 82 0.47 2.20 6.72
N MET A 83 0.70 2.34 5.41
CA MET A 83 -0.37 2.35 4.41
C MET A 83 -1.14 1.01 4.38
N ALA A 84 -0.43 -0.12 4.39
CA ALA A 84 -1.05 -1.44 4.43
C ALA A 84 -1.93 -1.64 5.67
N PHE A 85 -1.48 -1.18 6.85
CA PHE A 85 -2.28 -1.21 8.08
C PHE A 85 -3.51 -0.30 8.00
N ALA A 86 -3.35 0.94 7.51
CA ALA A 86 -4.47 1.87 7.36
C ALA A 86 -5.56 1.32 6.44
N LEU A 87 -5.16 0.71 5.31
CA LEU A 87 -6.07 0.03 4.39
C LEU A 87 -6.74 -1.17 5.04
N SER A 88 -5.96 -2.06 5.67
CA SER A 88 -6.49 -3.27 6.31
C SER A 88 -7.52 -2.94 7.39
N TYR A 89 -7.24 -1.93 8.23
CA TYR A 89 -8.15 -1.50 9.28
C TYR A 89 -9.42 -0.86 8.72
N SER A 90 -9.29 0.14 7.86
CA SER A 90 -10.44 0.86 7.29
C SER A 90 -11.34 -0.04 6.44
N HIS A 91 -10.73 -0.90 5.61
CA HIS A 91 -11.45 -1.86 4.79
C HIS A 91 -12.10 -2.96 5.65
N GLY A 92 -11.44 -3.44 6.69
CA GLY A 92 -12.02 -4.39 7.65
C GLY A 92 -13.24 -3.83 8.36
N MET A 93 -13.18 -2.57 8.80
CA MET A 93 -14.32 -1.88 9.41
C MET A 93 -15.50 -1.72 8.44
N PHE A 94 -15.22 -1.30 7.20
CA PHE A 94 -16.23 -1.19 6.15
C PHE A 94 -16.89 -2.53 5.87
N THR A 95 -16.11 -3.58 5.57
CA THR A 95 -16.64 -4.89 5.21
C THR A 95 -17.45 -5.51 6.34
N GLY A 96 -17.01 -5.38 7.59
CA GLY A 96 -17.78 -5.83 8.75
C GLY A 96 -19.17 -5.19 8.81
N LEU A 97 -19.24 -3.86 8.71
CA LEU A 97 -20.50 -3.11 8.74
C LEU A 97 -21.36 -3.35 7.50
N PHE A 98 -20.74 -3.55 6.34
CA PHE A 98 -21.41 -3.89 5.10
C PHE A 98 -22.13 -5.24 5.20
N TRP A 99 -21.45 -6.27 5.71
CA TRP A 99 -22.07 -7.58 5.94
C TRP A 99 -23.15 -7.54 7.04
N ASP A 100 -22.95 -6.72 8.07
CA ASP A 100 -23.99 -6.45 9.09
C ASP A 100 -25.26 -5.84 8.47
N LEU A 101 -25.11 -4.88 7.54
CA LEU A 101 -26.25 -4.26 6.85
C LEU A 101 -26.98 -5.23 5.93
N LEU A 102 -26.26 -6.11 5.24
CA LEU A 102 -26.86 -7.12 4.37
C LEU A 102 -27.47 -8.30 5.14
N GLY A 103 -27.24 -8.40 6.45
CA GLY A 103 -27.69 -9.52 7.27
C GLY A 103 -26.98 -10.84 6.93
N LEU A 104 -25.82 -10.78 6.27
CA LEU A 104 -25.04 -11.94 5.81
C LEU A 104 -23.86 -12.28 6.72
N LYS A 105 -23.68 -11.54 7.82
CA LYS A 105 -22.62 -11.83 8.77
C LYS A 105 -22.89 -13.16 9.47
N ALA A 106 -21.88 -14.02 9.53
CA ALA A 106 -21.96 -15.27 10.26
C ALA A 106 -22.39 -15.01 11.71
N LYS A 107 -23.41 -15.75 12.16
CA LYS A 107 -23.81 -15.73 13.57
C LYS A 107 -22.64 -16.30 14.38
N LYS A 108 -22.22 -15.56 15.40
CA LYS A 108 -21.16 -15.97 16.32
C LYS A 108 -21.60 -17.17 17.15
#